data_AF-A0A415Q0N5-F1
#
_entry.id   AF-A0A415Q0N5-F1
#
_cell.length_a   1.000
_cell.length_b   1.000
_cell.length_c   1.000
_cell.angle_alpha   90.00
_cell.angle_beta   90.00
_cell.angle_gamma   90.00
#
_symmetry.space_group_name_H-M   'P 1'
#
loop_
_entity.id
_entity.type
_entity.pdbx_description
1 polymer ?
#
loop_
_entity_poly.entity_id
_entity_poly.type
_entity_poly.pdbx_seq_one_letter_code
_entity_poly.pdbx_strand_id
1 'polypeptide(L)'
;MRMYYVIGVLITLFLASCGEPPMPPSDEEMIRHFATHEAAFRKVYEIMSESSEGSFHYPPLSPDGIIILDSIEQSDTSYESNDEQDIPVYGLLKPDRILLDSLLSEIGCGFILVDRREWETADSVYVSLFMPYYSHSIVDAGTSKSFVYDPGLRSRRNIRITEHGDLNEIYRRTYNDTTLYKPIKEGWYIELDHLR
;
A
#
# COMPACT_ATOMS: atom_id res chain seq x y z
N MET A 1 17.61 -52.87 -32.70
CA MET A 1 17.36 -52.07 -31.49
C MET A 1 16.22 -51.10 -31.79
N ARG A 2 15.05 -51.33 -31.19
CA ARG A 2 13.87 -50.47 -31.30
C ARG A 2 13.68 -49.82 -29.94
N MET A 3 13.84 -48.50 -29.86
CA MET A 3 13.47 -47.72 -28.69
C MET A 3 13.26 -46.27 -29.11
N TYR A 4 12.01 -45.87 -29.26
CA TYR A 4 11.60 -44.48 -29.17
C TYR A 4 10.41 -44.41 -28.21
N TYR A 5 10.52 -43.47 -27.29
CA TYR A 5 9.80 -43.33 -26.03
C TYR A 5 8.99 -42.03 -26.12
N VAL A 6 7.78 -42.01 -25.55
CA VAL A 6 6.97 -40.82 -25.16
C VAL A 6 6.39 -40.03 -26.38
N ILE A 7 5.17 -39.48 -26.42
CA ILE A 7 4.40 -38.68 -25.46
C ILE A 7 2.91 -38.79 -25.78
N GLY A 8 2.09 -38.99 -24.74
CA GLY A 8 0.63 -38.98 -24.83
C GLY A 8 0.08 -37.60 -25.13
N VAL A 9 -0.85 -37.52 -26.07
CA VAL A 9 -1.61 -36.30 -26.39
C VAL A 9 -2.83 -36.25 -25.47
N LEU A 10 -2.70 -35.54 -24.34
CA LEU A 10 -3.82 -35.17 -23.48
C LEU A 10 -4.34 -33.82 -23.98
N ILE A 11 -5.38 -33.84 -24.82
CA ILE A 11 -6.14 -32.63 -25.15
C ILE A 11 -7.20 -32.47 -24.07
N THR A 12 -6.90 -31.68 -23.03
CA THR A 12 -7.93 -31.18 -22.13
C THR A 12 -8.66 -30.04 -22.82
N LEU A 13 -9.94 -30.28 -23.14
CA LEU A 13 -10.90 -29.25 -23.52
C LEU A 13 -10.93 -28.18 -22.43
N PHE A 14 -10.62 -26.94 -22.79
CA PHE A 14 -10.87 -25.77 -21.94
C PHE A 14 -12.38 -25.63 -21.73
N LEU A 15 -12.84 -25.88 -20.51
CA LEU A 15 -14.14 -25.40 -20.07
C LEU A 15 -14.01 -23.90 -19.86
N ALA A 16 -14.70 -23.12 -20.69
CA ALA A 16 -15.00 -21.73 -20.42
C ALA A 16 -15.90 -21.68 -19.17
N SER A 17 -15.27 -21.63 -18.00
CA SER A 17 -15.95 -21.23 -16.78
C SER A 17 -16.27 -19.74 -16.94
N CYS A 18 -17.55 -19.37 -16.91
CA CYS A 18 -17.93 -18.06 -16.40
C CYS A 18 -17.47 -18.05 -14.93
N GLY A 19 -16.18 -17.79 -14.73
CA GLY A 19 -15.56 -17.78 -13.42
C GLY A 19 -16.22 -16.69 -12.61
N GLU A 20 -16.58 -17.02 -11.36
CA GLU A 20 -16.92 -16.00 -10.38
C GLU A 20 -15.85 -14.89 -10.45
N PRO A 21 -16.26 -13.61 -10.40
CA PRO A 21 -15.30 -12.50 -10.41
C PRO A 21 -14.21 -12.79 -9.37
N PRO A 22 -12.93 -12.55 -9.70
CA PRO A 22 -11.81 -12.95 -8.84
C PRO A 22 -12.08 -12.42 -7.44
N MET A 23 -12.17 -13.30 -6.45
CA MET A 23 -12.51 -12.87 -5.09
C MET A 23 -11.34 -12.07 -4.49
N PRO A 24 -11.62 -10.97 -3.75
CA PRO A 24 -10.59 -10.33 -2.94
C PRO A 24 -9.99 -11.35 -1.96
N PRO A 25 -8.72 -11.19 -1.53
CA PRO A 25 -8.13 -12.07 -0.52
C PRO A 25 -8.98 -12.06 0.76
N SER A 26 -9.07 -13.19 1.45
CA SER A 26 -9.71 -13.28 2.75
C SER A 26 -8.95 -12.46 3.80
N ASP A 27 -9.64 -12.12 4.88
CA ASP A 27 -8.99 -11.43 6.00
C ASP A 27 -7.91 -12.31 6.64
N GLU A 28 -8.11 -13.63 6.69
CA GLU A 28 -7.14 -14.57 7.24
C GLU A 28 -5.86 -14.60 6.39
N GLU A 29 -5.98 -14.59 5.07
CA GLU A 29 -4.84 -14.50 4.15
C GLU A 29 -4.06 -13.20 4.36
N MET A 30 -4.75 -12.06 4.46
CA MET A 30 -4.11 -10.77 4.70
C MET A 30 -3.48 -10.66 6.08
N ILE A 31 -4.13 -11.17 7.13
CA ILE A 31 -3.57 -11.22 8.50
C ILE A 31 -2.32 -12.10 8.53
N ARG A 32 -2.36 -13.27 7.87
CA ARG A 32 -1.20 -14.16 7.77
C ARG A 32 -0.05 -13.52 6.98
N HIS A 33 -0.37 -12.83 5.89
CA HIS A 33 0.62 -12.09 5.09
C HIS A 33 1.28 -10.97 5.91
N PHE A 34 0.47 -10.20 6.65
CA PHE A 34 0.97 -9.18 7.57
C PHE A 34 1.90 -9.77 8.63
N ALA A 35 1.48 -10.85 9.31
CA ALA A 35 2.29 -11.49 10.33
C ALA A 35 3.61 -12.06 9.79
N THR A 36 3.62 -12.52 8.54
CA THR A 36 4.83 -13.04 7.87
C THR A 36 5.82 -11.92 7.56
N HIS A 37 5.33 -10.73 7.20
CA HIS A 37 6.14 -9.58 6.77
C HIS A 37 6.08 -8.41 7.75
N GLU A 38 5.78 -8.67 9.03
CA GLU A 38 5.52 -7.61 10.04
C GLU A 38 6.71 -6.66 10.18
N ALA A 39 7.94 -7.19 10.09
CA ALA A 39 9.16 -6.39 10.12
C ALA A 39 9.24 -5.40 8.95
N ALA A 40 8.80 -5.80 7.75
CA ALA A 40 8.78 -4.93 6.58
C ALA A 40 7.71 -3.83 6.73
N PHE A 41 6.48 -4.17 7.13
CA PHE A 41 5.43 -3.17 7.43
C PHE A 41 5.89 -2.14 8.47
N ARG A 42 6.50 -2.60 9.56
CA ARG A 42 7.06 -1.72 10.58
C ARG A 42 8.18 -0.84 10.02
N LYS A 43 9.06 -1.39 9.19
CA LYS A 43 10.15 -0.61 8.61
C LYS A 43 9.66 0.47 7.64
N VAL A 44 8.63 0.17 6.86
CA VAL A 44 7.95 1.18 6.02
C VAL A 44 7.38 2.32 6.89
N TYR A 45 6.73 1.99 8.01
CA TYR A 45 6.26 2.99 8.95
C TYR A 45 7.39 3.87 9.52
N GLU A 46 8.49 3.26 9.96
CA GLU A 46 9.66 3.98 10.48
C GLU A 46 10.17 5.01 9.45
N ILE A 47 10.41 4.57 8.21
CA ILE A 47 10.88 5.45 7.11
C ILE A 47 9.88 6.59 6.86
N MET A 48 8.58 6.28 6.79
CA MET A 48 7.55 7.28 6.51
C MET A 48 7.34 8.26 7.66
N SER A 49 7.62 7.87 8.89
CA SER A 49 7.54 8.77 10.04
C SER A 49 8.60 9.88 10.02
N GLU A 50 9.71 9.65 9.32
CA GLU A 50 10.82 10.59 9.14
C GLU A 50 10.74 11.38 7.83
N SER A 51 9.74 11.10 6.98
CA SER A 51 9.51 11.81 5.71
C SER A 51 9.03 13.25 5.92
N SER A 52 8.95 14.02 4.83
CA SER A 52 8.39 15.37 4.85
C SER A 52 6.95 15.39 5.35
N GLU A 53 6.56 16.47 6.03
CA GLU A 53 5.16 16.73 6.35
C GLU A 53 4.32 16.87 5.06
N GLY A 54 3.06 16.44 5.14
CA GLY A 54 2.07 16.56 4.08
C GLY A 54 1.49 15.22 3.66
N SER A 55 0.63 15.27 2.64
CA SER A 55 0.02 14.10 2.04
C SER A 55 0.57 13.84 0.64
N PHE A 56 1.10 12.65 0.38
CA PHE A 56 1.75 12.31 -0.89
C PHE A 56 1.66 10.82 -1.22
N HIS A 57 2.04 10.47 -2.45
CA HIS A 57 2.11 9.10 -2.94
C HIS A 57 3.56 8.71 -3.18
N TYR A 58 3.96 7.52 -2.74
CA TYR A 58 5.25 6.93 -3.05
C TYR A 58 5.08 5.57 -3.77
N PRO A 59 5.81 5.30 -4.87
CA PRO A 59 6.74 6.21 -5.56
C PRO A 59 6.04 7.45 -6.15
N PRO A 60 6.74 8.57 -6.41
CA PRO A 60 6.12 9.79 -6.93
C PRO A 60 5.44 9.54 -8.28
N LEU A 61 4.24 10.08 -8.49
CA LEU A 61 3.47 9.90 -9.74
C LEU A 61 4.12 10.59 -10.95
N SER A 62 4.87 11.66 -10.72
CA SER A 62 5.68 12.32 -11.74
C SER A 62 7.03 12.74 -11.14
N PRO A 63 8.12 12.72 -11.94
CA PRO A 63 9.40 13.27 -11.52
C PRO A 63 9.36 14.78 -11.27
N ASP A 64 8.37 15.49 -11.84
CA ASP A 64 8.26 16.97 -11.80
C ASP A 64 7.51 17.52 -10.57
N GLY A 65 6.92 16.66 -9.73
CA GLY A 65 6.21 17.05 -8.51
C GLY A 65 7.12 17.37 -7.30
N ILE A 66 8.44 17.38 -7.51
CA ILE A 66 9.45 17.66 -6.48
C ILE A 66 9.51 19.18 -6.27
N ILE A 67 8.64 19.71 -5.40
CA ILE A 67 8.75 21.10 -4.96
C ILE A 67 9.96 21.20 -4.02
N ILE A 68 11.02 21.81 -4.53
CA ILE A 68 12.19 22.24 -3.74
C ILE A 68 11.66 23.14 -2.62
N LEU A 69 11.88 22.76 -1.36
CA LEU A 69 11.76 23.73 -0.26
C LEU A 69 12.90 24.73 -0.44
N ASP A 70 12.57 25.93 -0.90
CA ASP A 70 13.51 27.01 -1.16
C ASP A 70 14.47 27.19 0.03
N SER A 71 15.75 27.02 -0.27
CA SER A 71 16.85 27.30 0.65
C SER A 71 16.95 28.80 0.85
N ILE A 72 16.85 29.27 2.10
CA ILE A 72 17.21 30.64 2.46
C ILE A 72 18.72 30.81 2.23
N GLU A 73 19.04 31.66 1.25
CA GLU A 73 20.27 32.45 1.04
C GLU A 73 21.64 31.74 1.15
N GLN A 74 22.38 31.63 0.03
CA GLN A 74 23.63 32.37 -0.20
C GLN A 74 24.38 31.98 -1.49
N SER A 75 24.52 32.97 -2.36
CA SER A 75 25.65 33.36 -3.22
C SER A 75 26.46 32.31 -4.02
N ASP A 76 26.40 32.48 -5.34
CA ASP A 76 27.52 32.47 -6.30
C ASP A 76 28.77 31.66 -5.93
N THR A 77 28.89 30.45 -6.47
CA THR A 77 30.12 29.98 -7.12
C THR A 77 29.79 28.88 -8.11
N SER A 78 30.23 29.05 -9.36
CA SER A 78 30.15 28.06 -10.43
C SER A 78 31.10 26.90 -10.15
N TYR A 79 30.56 25.71 -9.86
CA TYR A 79 31.29 24.45 -9.90
C TYR A 79 30.50 23.45 -10.74
N GLU A 80 31.08 23.03 -11.87
CA GLU A 80 30.68 21.82 -12.57
C GLU A 80 30.91 20.62 -11.64
N SER A 81 29.86 20.05 -11.05
CA SER A 81 29.91 18.72 -10.44
C SER A 81 29.13 17.74 -11.30
N ASN A 82 29.82 16.82 -11.96
CA ASN A 82 29.27 15.64 -12.64
C ASN A 82 28.81 14.54 -11.67
N ASP A 83 28.39 14.93 -10.47
CA ASP A 83 27.66 14.05 -9.56
C ASP A 83 26.20 14.44 -9.71
N GLU A 84 25.36 13.52 -10.23
CA GLU A 84 23.91 13.63 -10.11
C GLU A 84 23.60 13.82 -8.61
N GLN A 85 23.43 15.07 -8.17
CA GLN A 85 22.99 15.36 -6.82
C GLN A 85 21.62 14.71 -6.68
N ASP A 86 21.56 13.63 -5.91
CA ASP A 86 20.32 12.91 -5.68
C ASP A 86 19.46 13.75 -4.73
N ILE A 87 18.59 14.57 -5.33
CA ILE A 87 17.69 15.46 -4.61
C ILE A 87 16.76 14.60 -3.74
N PRO A 88 16.66 14.86 -2.42
CA PRO A 88 15.74 14.14 -1.56
C PRO A 88 14.30 14.28 -2.06
N VAL A 89 13.54 13.19 -2.05
CA VAL A 89 12.13 13.19 -2.47
C VAL A 89 11.26 12.95 -1.25
N TYR A 90 10.39 13.91 -0.92
CA TYR A 90 9.63 13.92 0.33
C TYR A 90 10.54 13.78 1.56
N GLY A 91 11.72 14.41 1.52
CA GLY A 91 12.73 14.33 2.59
C GLY A 91 13.50 13.01 2.64
N LEU A 92 13.17 12.03 1.79
CA LEU A 92 13.83 10.73 1.74
C LEU A 92 15.09 10.75 0.88
N LEU A 93 16.19 10.24 1.43
CA LEU A 93 17.46 10.08 0.71
C LEU A 93 17.40 8.87 -0.24
N LYS A 94 18.31 8.80 -1.23
CA LYS A 94 18.44 7.62 -2.13
C LYS A 94 18.38 6.27 -1.43
N PRO A 95 19.14 6.03 -0.34
CA PRO A 95 19.17 4.72 0.29
C PRO A 95 17.81 4.33 0.88
N ASP A 96 17.10 5.30 1.47
CA ASP A 96 15.78 5.06 2.06
C ASP A 96 14.75 4.75 0.97
N ARG A 97 14.83 5.44 -0.17
CA ARG A 97 13.97 5.16 -1.35
C ARG A 97 14.21 3.75 -1.91
N ILE A 98 15.47 3.36 -2.09
CA ILE A 98 15.83 2.00 -2.56
C ILE A 98 15.36 0.92 -1.57
N LEU A 99 15.55 1.17 -0.28
CA LEU A 99 15.08 0.26 0.77
C LEU A 99 13.56 0.16 0.75
N LEU A 100 12.87 1.29 0.65
CA LEU A 100 11.42 1.36 0.60
C LEU A 100 10.84 0.64 -0.64
N ASP A 101 11.43 0.81 -1.81
CA ASP A 101 11.04 0.08 -3.02
C ASP A 101 11.15 -1.44 -2.80
N SER A 102 12.22 -1.88 -2.13
CA SER A 102 12.44 -3.29 -1.80
C SER A 102 11.40 -3.81 -0.80
N LEU A 103 11.09 -3.02 0.23
CA LEU A 103 10.08 -3.36 1.24
C LEU A 103 8.67 -3.43 0.66
N LEU A 104 8.30 -2.46 -0.20
CA LEU A 104 7.01 -2.44 -0.89
C LEU A 104 6.85 -3.67 -1.80
N SER A 105 7.90 -4.04 -2.52
CA SER A 105 7.95 -5.28 -3.30
C SER A 105 7.81 -6.52 -2.42
N GLU A 106 8.51 -6.58 -1.28
CA GLU A 106 8.43 -7.70 -0.31
C GLU A 106 7.01 -7.89 0.23
N ILE A 107 6.34 -6.81 0.63
CA ILE A 107 4.95 -6.88 1.14
C ILE A 107 3.90 -6.96 0.03
N GLY A 108 4.31 -6.93 -1.25
CA GLY A 108 3.43 -7.03 -2.40
C GLY A 108 2.54 -5.79 -2.63
N CYS A 109 2.94 -4.62 -2.16
CA CYS A 109 2.23 -3.36 -2.38
C CYS A 109 2.95 -2.54 -3.46
N GLY A 110 2.22 -2.07 -4.48
CA GLY A 110 2.82 -1.29 -5.57
C GLY A 110 3.12 0.16 -5.20
N PHE A 111 2.40 0.70 -4.21
CA PHE A 111 2.56 2.06 -3.74
C PHE A 111 1.98 2.24 -2.34
N ILE A 112 2.24 3.41 -1.78
CA ILE A 112 1.72 3.87 -0.49
C ILE A 112 1.25 5.31 -0.59
N LEU A 113 0.08 5.60 -0.04
CA LEU A 113 -0.35 6.96 0.28
C LEU A 113 0.02 7.26 1.73
N VAL A 114 0.63 8.41 1.93
CA VAL A 114 1.13 8.86 3.23
C VAL A 114 0.41 10.15 3.58
N ASP A 115 -0.02 10.26 4.83
CA ASP A 115 -0.46 11.51 5.43
C ASP A 115 0.32 11.72 6.74
N ARG A 116 1.30 12.63 6.70
CA ARG A 116 2.16 12.98 7.84
C ARG A 116 1.85 14.39 8.31
N ARG A 117 1.64 14.56 9.61
CA ARG A 117 1.37 15.85 10.24
C ARG A 117 2.22 16.02 11.48
N GLU A 118 2.90 17.16 11.60
CA GLU A 118 3.62 17.53 12.81
C GLU A 118 2.66 18.34 13.71
N TRP A 119 2.52 17.93 14.97
CA TRP A 119 1.70 18.68 15.92
C TRP A 119 2.54 19.80 16.58
N GLU A 120 1.94 20.97 16.77
CA GLU A 120 2.61 22.17 17.33
C GLU A 120 3.12 21.97 18.78
N THR A 121 2.64 20.96 19.50
CA THR A 121 3.13 20.58 20.84
C THR A 121 4.10 19.40 20.73
N ALA A 122 5.33 19.63 21.18
CA ALA A 122 6.51 18.78 21.03
C ALA A 122 6.26 17.25 21.14
N ASP A 123 6.83 16.53 20.18
CA ASP A 123 7.11 15.10 20.14
C ASP A 123 6.03 14.13 19.62
N SER A 124 4.85 14.60 19.17
CA SER A 124 3.90 13.69 18.49
C SER A 124 3.80 13.93 16.98
N VAL A 125 4.39 13.04 16.20
CA VAL A 125 4.16 12.95 14.75
C VAL A 125 2.93 12.07 14.52
N TYR A 126 1.94 12.59 13.78
CA TYR A 126 0.86 11.77 13.26
C TYR A 126 1.25 11.25 11.89
N VAL A 127 1.17 9.94 11.70
CA VAL A 127 1.39 9.27 10.42
C VAL A 127 0.23 8.34 10.15
N SER A 128 -0.38 8.48 8.98
CA SER A 128 -1.33 7.54 8.42
C SER A 128 -0.79 6.99 7.11
N LEU A 129 -0.87 5.67 6.93
CA LEU A 129 -0.41 4.97 5.75
C LEU A 129 -1.55 4.19 5.13
N PHE A 130 -1.69 4.26 3.82
CA PHE A 130 -2.63 3.47 3.05
C PHE A 130 -1.90 2.74 1.93
N MET A 131 -1.91 1.40 2.00
CA MET A 131 -1.15 0.52 1.13
C MET A 131 -2.11 -0.42 0.38
N PRO A 132 -2.44 -0.11 -0.89
CA PRO A 132 -3.29 -0.97 -1.70
C PRO A 132 -2.63 -2.32 -1.96
N TYR A 133 -3.36 -3.39 -1.64
CA TYR A 133 -2.90 -4.75 -1.77
C TYR A 133 -3.66 -5.50 -2.87
N TYR A 134 -4.95 -5.24 -2.99
CA TYR A 134 -5.81 -5.82 -4.01
C TYR A 134 -6.77 -4.76 -4.53
N SER A 135 -6.96 -4.72 -5.84
CA SER A 135 -8.05 -3.96 -6.45
C SER A 135 -8.60 -4.73 -7.65
N HIS A 136 -9.91 -4.70 -7.78
CA HIS A 136 -10.61 -5.22 -8.95
C HIS A 136 -11.78 -4.29 -9.25
N SER A 137 -11.66 -3.57 -10.37
CA SER A 137 -12.67 -2.65 -10.87
C SER A 137 -13.19 -3.10 -12.23
N ILE A 138 -14.51 -3.00 -12.43
CA ILE A 138 -15.21 -3.20 -13.70
C ILE A 138 -16.02 -1.94 -13.98
N VAL A 139 -15.61 -1.18 -14.99
CA VAL A 139 -16.27 0.06 -15.47
C VAL A 139 -16.52 1.06 -14.33
N ASP A 140 -17.68 1.02 -13.69
CA ASP A 140 -18.12 1.95 -12.64
C ASP A 140 -18.18 1.31 -11.23
N ALA A 141 -17.91 0.01 -11.12
CA ALA A 141 -17.92 -0.72 -9.85
C ALA A 141 -16.52 -1.23 -9.50
N GLY A 142 -16.19 -1.33 -8.23
CA GLY A 142 -14.91 -1.89 -7.80
C GLY A 142 -14.91 -2.41 -6.38
N THR A 143 -14.02 -3.35 -6.11
CA THR A 143 -13.71 -3.81 -4.76
C THR A 143 -12.21 -3.75 -4.56
N SER A 144 -11.78 -3.16 -3.46
CA SER A 144 -10.37 -3.10 -3.09
C SER A 144 -10.16 -3.58 -1.66
N LYS A 145 -8.96 -4.09 -1.40
CA LYS A 145 -8.46 -4.34 -0.06
C LYS A 145 -7.09 -3.72 0.12
N SER A 146 -6.90 -3.06 1.26
CA SER A 146 -5.68 -2.32 1.59
C SER A 146 -5.23 -2.63 3.00
N PHE A 147 -3.92 -2.56 3.23
CA PHE A 147 -3.38 -2.43 4.58
C PHE A 147 -3.37 -0.94 4.95
N VAL A 148 -3.91 -0.62 6.12
CA VAL A 148 -4.01 0.75 6.61
C VAL A 148 -3.37 0.85 7.98
N TYR A 149 -2.43 1.76 8.14
CA TYR A 149 -1.97 2.20 9.46
C TYR A 149 -2.60 3.54 9.77
N ASP A 150 -3.45 3.61 10.78
CA ASP A 150 -3.97 4.88 11.29
C ASP A 150 -4.26 4.76 12.79
N PRO A 151 -3.40 5.35 13.66
CA PRO A 151 -3.57 5.28 15.11
C PRO A 151 -4.85 6.01 15.58
N GLY A 152 -5.35 6.96 14.78
CA GLY A 152 -6.57 7.72 15.05
C GLY A 152 -7.86 7.03 14.59
N LEU A 153 -7.78 5.95 13.80
CA LEU A 153 -8.95 5.35 13.13
C LEU A 153 -10.06 4.95 14.12
N ARG A 154 -9.68 4.30 15.23
CA ARG A 154 -10.61 3.84 16.29
C ARG A 154 -11.37 4.97 16.97
N SER A 155 -10.88 6.22 16.91
CA SER A 155 -11.55 7.38 17.49
C SER A 155 -12.61 8.00 16.56
N ARG A 156 -12.64 7.63 15.27
CA ARG A 156 -13.52 8.22 14.27
C ARG A 156 -14.94 7.63 14.38
N ARG A 157 -15.93 8.48 14.62
CA ARG A 157 -17.33 8.09 14.86
C ARG A 157 -18.08 7.52 13.64
N ASN A 158 -17.62 7.85 12.44
CA ASN A 158 -18.31 7.49 11.19
C ASN A 158 -17.65 6.31 10.46
N ILE A 159 -16.78 5.56 11.14
CA ILE A 159 -16.08 4.41 10.57
C ILE A 159 -16.71 3.11 11.08
N ARG A 160 -16.87 2.14 10.17
CA ARG A 160 -17.35 0.80 10.49
C ARG A 160 -16.18 -0.14 10.72
N ILE A 161 -15.77 -0.25 11.98
CA ILE A 161 -14.79 -1.25 12.41
C ILE A 161 -15.53 -2.51 12.88
N THR A 162 -15.14 -3.67 12.36
CA THR A 162 -15.67 -4.97 12.79
C THR A 162 -14.53 -5.91 13.19
N GLU A 163 -14.70 -6.58 14.32
CA GLU A 163 -13.74 -7.60 14.80
C GLU A 163 -14.19 -9.02 14.41
N HIS A 164 -15.41 -9.16 13.88
CA HIS A 164 -16.04 -10.45 13.59
C HIS A 164 -16.42 -10.59 12.12
N GLY A 165 -16.34 -11.84 11.62
CA GLY A 165 -16.65 -12.18 10.23
C GLY A 165 -15.54 -11.78 9.26
N ASP A 166 -15.52 -12.40 8.09
CA ASP A 166 -14.66 -11.98 6.98
C ASP A 166 -15.28 -10.75 6.30
N LEU A 167 -14.48 -9.71 6.01
CA LEU A 167 -14.98 -8.51 5.34
C LEU A 167 -15.67 -8.85 4.01
N ASN A 168 -15.18 -9.86 3.28
CA ASN A 168 -15.78 -10.31 2.03
C ASN A 168 -17.17 -10.91 2.24
N GLU A 169 -17.40 -11.59 3.35
CA GLU A 169 -18.71 -12.12 3.69
C GLU A 169 -19.68 -11.01 4.08
N ILE A 170 -19.20 -10.00 4.80
CA ILE A 170 -20.04 -8.91 5.31
C ILE A 170 -20.56 -8.07 4.14
N TYR A 171 -19.71 -7.62 3.23
CA TYR A 171 -20.17 -6.77 2.12
C TYR A 171 -21.08 -7.54 1.16
N ARG A 172 -20.82 -8.83 0.90
CA ARG A 172 -21.69 -9.67 0.05
C ARG A 172 -23.10 -9.86 0.59
N ARG A 173 -23.36 -9.61 1.87
CA ARG A 173 -24.74 -9.65 2.40
C ARG A 173 -25.54 -8.44 1.96
N THR A 174 -24.89 -7.30 1.74
CA THR A 174 -25.55 -6.03 1.44
C THR A 174 -25.39 -5.59 -0.01
N TYR A 175 -24.28 -5.94 -0.67
CA TYR A 175 -23.90 -5.48 -2.02
C TYR A 175 -24.21 -3.99 -2.21
N ASN A 176 -23.78 -3.16 -1.26
CA ASN A 176 -23.95 -1.71 -1.30
C ASN A 176 -22.58 -1.06 -1.13
N ASP A 177 -22.46 0.20 -1.54
CA ASP A 177 -21.27 1.00 -1.29
C ASP A 177 -20.92 0.94 0.18
N THR A 178 -19.69 0.51 0.47
CA THR A 178 -19.30 0.10 1.80
C THR A 178 -17.80 0.20 1.96
N THR A 179 -17.39 0.94 2.99
CA THR A 179 -16.03 0.91 3.52
C THR A 179 -16.06 0.24 4.89
N LEU A 180 -15.31 -0.84 5.07
CA LEU A 180 -15.18 -1.59 6.32
C LEU A 180 -13.73 -1.68 6.74
N TYR A 181 -13.51 -1.70 8.05
CA TYR A 181 -12.20 -1.89 8.62
C TYR A 181 -12.19 -3.06 9.58
N LYS A 182 -11.10 -3.83 9.55
CA LYS A 182 -10.84 -4.90 10.51
C LYS A 182 -9.47 -4.71 11.14
N PRO A 183 -9.37 -4.66 12.48
CA PRO A 183 -8.08 -4.50 13.13
C PRO A 183 -7.21 -5.74 12.93
N ILE A 184 -5.92 -5.52 12.68
CA ILE A 184 -4.89 -6.57 12.65
C ILE A 184 -4.08 -6.51 13.96
N LYS A 185 -3.31 -5.42 14.16
CA LYS A 185 -2.42 -5.23 15.31
C LYS A 185 -2.01 -3.76 15.42
N GLU A 186 -1.95 -3.19 16.62
CA GLU A 186 -1.27 -1.91 16.92
C GLU A 186 -1.49 -0.77 15.88
N GLY A 187 -2.75 -0.40 15.61
CA GLY A 187 -3.06 0.68 14.66
C GLY A 187 -3.07 0.26 13.19
N TRP A 188 -2.73 -1.00 12.88
CA TRP A 188 -2.93 -1.61 11.57
C TRP A 188 -4.31 -2.23 11.40
N TYR A 189 -4.87 -2.04 10.21
CA TYR A 189 -6.18 -2.51 9.80
C TYR A 189 -6.12 -3.08 8.37
N ILE A 190 -7.05 -3.98 8.08
CA ILE A 190 -7.49 -4.25 6.71
C ILE A 190 -8.63 -3.28 6.43
N GLU A 191 -8.53 -2.54 5.33
CA GLU A 191 -9.66 -1.83 4.75
C GLU A 191 -10.24 -2.67 3.60
N LEU A 192 -11.55 -2.80 3.55
CA LEU A 192 -12.29 -3.19 2.35
C LEU A 192 -13.12 -2.01 1.90
N ASP A 193 -12.93 -1.58 0.67
CA ASP A 193 -13.76 -0.56 0.03
C ASP A 193 -14.45 -1.15 -1.20
N HIS A 194 -15.76 -0.94 -1.29
CA HIS A 194 -16.59 -1.40 -2.40
C HIS A 194 -17.48 -0.25 -2.88
N LEU A 195 -17.48 -0.04 -4.20
CA LEU A 195 -18.32 0.92 -4.90
C LEU A 195 -19.06 0.20 -6.03
N ARG A 196 -20.34 0.54 -6.24
CA ARG A 196 -21.20 -0.04 -7.28
C ARG A 196 -21.38 0.82 -8.53
#